data_AF-A0A7Y8MN88-F1
#
_entry.id   AF-A0A7Y8MN88-F1
#
_cell.length_a   1.000
_cell.length_b   1.000
_cell.length_c   1.000
_cell.angle_alpha   90.00
_cell.angle_beta   90.00
_cell.angle_gamma   90.00
#
_symmetry.space_group_name_H-M   'P 1'
#
loop_
_entity.id
_entity.type
_entity.pdbx_description
1 polymer ?
#
loop_
_entity_poly.entity_id
_entity_poly.type
_entity_poly.pdbx_seq_one_letter_code
_entity_poly.pdbx_strand_id
1 'polypeptide(L)'
;MKIRTRIIGAALAVIVVANVAYTGYYLDKARDEAWARLQLTIDETNRLLGSVLAGPLYDGNVEQLRGDLESFFLNPDIVRLALKENRGDIEITHARPQPNELGELIDRRVKISRGIDELGEIHVVYTTANIEQRLAQSRNELILLSLA
;
A
#
# COMPACT_ATOMS: atom_id res chain seq x y z
N MET A 1 -3.76 -56.60 3.62
CA MET A 1 -4.43 -55.28 3.49
C MET A 1 -3.76 -54.15 4.30
N LYS A 2 -3.16 -54.39 5.48
CA LYS A 2 -2.54 -53.36 6.35
C LYS A 2 -1.36 -52.57 5.74
N ILE A 3 -0.63 -53.16 4.79
CA ILE A 3 0.53 -52.50 4.15
C ILE A 3 0.07 -51.47 3.11
N ARG A 4 -0.96 -51.78 2.31
CA ARG A 4 -1.52 -50.84 1.32
C ARG A 4 -2.11 -49.60 2.01
N THR A 5 -2.84 -49.77 3.11
CA THR A 5 -3.37 -48.62 3.87
C THR A 5 -2.27 -47.77 4.53
N ARG A 6 -1.17 -48.37 4.99
CA ARG A 6 0.01 -47.63 5.46
C ARG A 6 0.69 -46.82 4.35
N ILE A 7 0.85 -47.40 3.16
CA ILE A 7 1.46 -46.71 2.01
C ILE A 7 0.57 -45.55 1.55
N ILE A 8 -0.75 -45.77 1.45
CA ILE A 8 -1.71 -44.72 1.07
C ILE A 8 -1.74 -43.61 2.13
N GLY A 9 -1.74 -43.96 3.41
CA GLY A 9 -1.69 -42.98 4.51
C GLY A 9 -0.41 -42.15 4.52
N ALA A 10 0.74 -42.77 4.25
CA ALA A 10 2.01 -42.07 4.13
C ALA A 10 2.03 -41.13 2.90
N ALA A 11 1.50 -41.58 1.76
CA ALA A 11 1.39 -40.75 0.56
C ALA A 11 0.47 -39.53 0.79
N LEU A 12 -0.68 -39.73 1.44
CA LEU A 12 -1.58 -38.64 1.84
C LEU A 12 -0.90 -37.65 2.79
N ALA A 13 -0.16 -38.13 3.80
CA ALA A 13 0.55 -37.26 4.71
C ALA A 13 1.59 -36.40 3.99
N VAL A 14 2.35 -36.97 3.05
CA VAL A 14 3.32 -36.21 2.23
C VAL A 14 2.62 -35.17 1.37
N ILE A 15 1.48 -35.49 0.76
CA ILE A 15 0.69 -34.55 -0.06
C ILE A 15 0.19 -33.39 0.79
N VAL A 16 -0.30 -33.65 2.01
CA VAL A 16 -0.76 -32.60 2.92
C VAL A 16 0.39 -31.68 3.32
N VAL A 17 1.54 -32.24 3.71
CA VAL A 17 2.72 -31.43 4.09
C VAL A 17 3.22 -30.59 2.91
N ALA A 18 3.26 -31.17 1.71
CA ALA A 18 3.67 -30.46 0.50
C ALA A 18 2.71 -29.30 0.15
N ASN A 19 1.39 -29.51 0.30
CA ASN A 19 0.41 -28.45 0.07
C ASN A 19 0.55 -27.32 1.09
N VAL A 20 0.68 -27.63 2.38
CA VAL A 20 0.86 -26.60 3.43
C VAL A 20 2.13 -25.79 3.17
N ALA A 21 3.24 -26.45 2.82
CA ALA A 21 4.49 -25.78 2.48
C ALA A 21 4.35 -24.89 1.24
N TYR A 22 3.67 -25.37 0.20
CA TYR A 22 3.44 -24.61 -1.04
C TYR A 22 2.54 -23.39 -0.81
N THR A 23 1.46 -23.55 -0.05
CA THR A 23 0.55 -22.45 0.31
C THR A 23 1.27 -21.38 1.12
N GLY A 24 2.09 -21.77 2.10
CA GLY A 24 2.90 -20.82 2.86
C GLY A 24 3.85 -20.03 1.97
N TYR A 25 4.62 -20.72 1.12
CA TYR A 25 5.54 -20.08 0.18
C TYR A 25 4.84 -19.14 -0.81
N TYR A 26 3.69 -19.54 -1.34
CA TYR A 26 2.92 -18.70 -2.26
C TYR A 26 2.41 -17.42 -1.58
N LEU A 27 1.95 -17.53 -0.32
CA LEU A 27 1.43 -16.39 0.43
C LEU A 27 2.55 -15.39 0.78
N ASP A 28 3.71 -15.89 1.19
CA ASP A 28 4.88 -15.04 1.46
C ASP A 28 5.34 -14.32 0.19
N LYS A 29 5.42 -15.04 -0.93
CA LYS A 29 5.80 -14.44 -2.21
C LYS A 29 4.77 -13.39 -2.67
N ALA A 30 3.48 -13.64 -2.50
CA ALA A 30 2.42 -12.68 -2.83
C ALA A 30 2.52 -11.42 -1.95
N ARG A 31 2.90 -11.58 -0.69
CA ARG A 31 3.15 -10.46 0.24
C ARG A 31 4.33 -9.60 -0.21
N ASP A 32 5.45 -10.23 -0.55
CA ASP A 32 6.66 -9.53 -1.01
C ASP A 32 6.39 -8.76 -2.32
N GLU A 33 5.68 -9.38 -3.27
CA GLU A 33 5.30 -8.72 -4.52
C GLU A 33 4.36 -7.53 -4.28
N ALA A 34 3.38 -7.66 -3.37
CA ALA A 34 2.47 -6.57 -3.03
C ALA A 34 3.21 -5.41 -2.36
N TRP A 35 4.17 -5.71 -1.46
CA TRP A 35 5.03 -4.70 -0.84
C TRP A 35 5.92 -3.98 -1.84
N ALA A 36 6.56 -4.71 -2.75
CA ALA A 36 7.40 -4.13 -3.79
C ALA A 36 6.59 -3.20 -4.72
N ARG A 37 5.37 -3.59 -5.08
CA ARG A 37 4.45 -2.73 -5.86
C ARG A 37 4.07 -1.48 -5.09
N LEU A 38 3.73 -1.59 -3.81
CA LEU A 38 3.39 -0.44 -2.98
C LEU A 38 4.55 0.55 -2.91
N GLN A 39 5.77 0.06 -2.69
CA GLN A 39 6.97 0.92 -2.67
C GLN A 39 7.17 1.65 -4.00
N LEU A 40 7.04 0.96 -5.13
CA LEU A 40 7.11 1.59 -6.45
C LEU A 40 6.03 2.66 -6.65
N THR A 41 4.78 2.38 -6.26
CA THR A 41 3.69 3.33 -6.33
C THR A 41 3.92 4.54 -5.43
N ILE A 42 4.47 4.34 -4.22
CA ILE A 42 4.85 5.43 -3.30
C ILE A 42 5.92 6.31 -3.95
N ASP A 43 6.99 5.73 -4.50
CA ASP A 43 8.09 6.48 -5.09
C ASP A 43 7.64 7.26 -6.33
N GLU A 44 6.82 6.64 -7.19
CA GLU A 44 6.24 7.30 -8.35
C GLU A 44 5.29 8.43 -7.95
N THR A 45 4.40 8.18 -6.98
CA THR A 45 3.47 9.20 -6.47
C THR A 45 4.22 10.36 -5.84
N ASN A 46 5.26 10.10 -5.04
CA ASN A 46 6.07 11.15 -4.42
C ASN A 46 6.77 12.01 -5.48
N ARG A 47 7.32 11.38 -6.52
CA ARG A 47 7.96 12.08 -7.63
C ARG A 47 6.95 12.95 -8.40
N LEU A 48 5.76 12.42 -8.68
CA LEU A 48 4.70 13.15 -9.37
C LEU A 48 4.19 14.33 -8.53
N LEU A 49 3.91 14.12 -7.24
CA LEU A 49 3.50 15.18 -6.31
C LEU A 49 4.51 16.32 -6.29
N GLY A 50 5.81 16.02 -6.17
CA GLY A 50 6.85 17.04 -6.17
C GLY A 50 6.91 17.85 -7.47
N SER A 51 6.65 17.23 -8.62
CA SER A 51 6.72 17.90 -9.93
C SER A 51 5.43 18.65 -10.30
N VAL A 52 4.26 18.05 -10.06
CA VAL A 52 2.97 18.59 -10.49
C VAL A 52 2.59 19.79 -9.63
N LEU A 53 2.85 19.72 -8.32
CA LEU A 53 2.42 20.75 -7.38
C LEU A 53 3.39 21.94 -7.34
N ALA A 54 4.63 21.80 -7.86
CA ALA A 54 5.59 22.90 -7.89
C ALA A 54 5.12 24.12 -8.72
N GLY A 55 4.36 23.89 -9.79
CA GLY A 55 3.79 24.97 -10.61
C GLY A 55 2.68 25.72 -9.88
N PRO A 56 1.56 25.05 -9.53
CA PRO A 56 0.44 25.68 -8.83
C PRO A 56 0.82 26.28 -7.48
N LEU A 57 1.79 25.70 -6.76
CA LEU A 57 2.29 26.25 -5.50
C LEU A 57 3.09 27.54 -5.71
N TYR A 58 3.87 27.63 -6.78
CA TYR A 58 4.57 28.87 -7.15
C TYR A 58 3.59 29.98 -7.58
N ASP A 59 2.55 29.61 -8.32
CA ASP A 59 1.54 30.55 -8.83
C ASP A 59 0.48 30.91 -7.76
N GLY A 60 0.50 30.27 -6.58
CA GLY A 60 -0.47 30.47 -5.51
C GLY A 60 -1.90 30.00 -5.88
N ASN A 61 -2.03 29.09 -6.85
CA ASN A 61 -3.33 28.63 -7.33
C ASN A 61 -3.89 27.51 -6.44
N VAL A 62 -4.53 27.91 -5.35
CA VAL A 62 -5.10 27.01 -4.33
C VAL A 62 -6.16 26.07 -4.91
N GLU A 63 -6.97 26.52 -5.87
CA GLU A 63 -8.03 25.69 -6.47
C GLU A 63 -7.43 24.54 -7.29
N GLN A 64 -6.38 24.81 -8.07
CA GLN A 64 -5.68 23.78 -8.80
C GLN A 64 -4.94 22.82 -7.87
N LEU A 65 -4.28 23.33 -6.82
CA LEU A 65 -3.67 22.50 -5.78
C LEU A 65 -4.69 21.55 -5.14
N ARG A 66 -5.88 22.06 -4.80
CA ARG A 66 -6.94 21.23 -4.21
C ARG A 66 -7.39 20.13 -5.17
N GLY A 67 -7.63 20.44 -6.44
CA GLY A 67 -8.04 19.45 -7.44
C GLY A 67 -6.98 18.38 -7.71
N ASP A 68 -5.71 18.78 -7.77
CA ASP A 68 -4.59 17.85 -7.92
C ASP A 68 -4.47 16.94 -6.69
N LEU A 69 -4.49 17.50 -5.49
CA LEU A 69 -4.42 16.74 -4.24
C LEU A 69 -5.61 15.79 -4.07
N GLU A 70 -6.82 16.21 -4.43
CA GLU A 70 -8.01 15.37 -4.42
C GLU A 70 -7.86 14.19 -5.37
N SER A 71 -7.30 14.41 -6.56
CA SER A 71 -7.02 13.35 -7.53
C SER A 71 -6.04 12.30 -7.00
N PHE A 72 -4.97 12.74 -6.31
CA PHE A 72 -4.06 11.81 -5.62
C PHE A 72 -4.76 11.10 -4.45
N PHE A 73 -5.62 11.82 -3.73
CA PHE A 73 -6.36 11.28 -2.59
C PHE A 73 -7.44 10.28 -2.98
N LEU A 74 -7.80 10.13 -4.27
CA LEU A 74 -8.65 9.03 -4.74
C LEU A 74 -7.98 7.67 -4.54
N ASN A 75 -6.64 7.60 -4.48
CA ASN A 75 -5.93 6.35 -4.23
C ASN A 75 -6.31 5.76 -2.86
N PRO A 76 -6.86 4.52 -2.81
CA PRO A 76 -7.29 3.89 -1.56
C PRO A 76 -6.16 3.60 -0.58
N ASP A 77 -4.90 3.59 -1.03
CA ASP A 77 -3.74 3.32 -0.20
C ASP A 77 -3.24 4.58 0.54
N ILE A 78 -3.75 5.77 0.19
CA ILE A 78 -3.45 7.03 0.88
C ILE A 78 -4.52 7.29 1.95
N VAL A 79 -4.10 7.37 3.21
CA VAL A 79 -4.99 7.63 4.36
C VAL A 79 -5.00 9.12 4.70
N ARG A 80 -3.86 9.78 4.55
CA ARG A 80 -3.73 11.20 4.84
C ARG A 80 -2.78 11.86 3.86
N LEU A 81 -3.15 13.05 3.43
CA LEU A 81 -2.33 13.92 2.62
C LEU A 81 -2.43 15.32 3.21
N ALA A 82 -1.29 15.91 3.59
CA ALA A 82 -1.23 17.28 4.08
C ALA A 82 -0.15 18.05 3.31
N LEU A 83 -0.55 19.12 2.63
CA LEU A 83 0.35 20.07 1.98
C LEU A 83 0.51 21.29 2.90
N LYS A 84 1.76 21.69 3.11
CA LYS A 84 2.11 22.91 3.82
C LYS A 84 3.12 23.71 3.02
N GLU A 85 2.76 24.93 2.68
CA GLU A 85 3.67 25.89 2.05
C GLU A 85 4.67 26.46 3.05
N ASN A 86 5.90 26.77 2.61
CA ASN A 86 6.96 27.31 3.46
C ASN A 86 6.60 28.67 4.08
N ARG A 87 5.79 29.48 3.39
CA ARG A 87 5.32 30.79 3.87
C ARG A 87 4.13 30.68 4.83
N GLY A 88 3.47 29.52 4.87
CA GLY A 88 2.33 29.25 5.74
C GLY A 88 0.99 29.80 5.25
N ASP A 89 0.92 30.39 4.05
CA ASP A 89 -0.33 30.94 3.49
C ASP A 89 -1.26 29.82 2.97
N ILE A 90 -0.69 28.68 2.55
CA ILE A 90 -1.45 27.54 2.03
C ILE A 90 -1.21 26.29 2.90
N GLU A 91 -2.28 25.82 3.54
CA GLU A 91 -2.36 24.54 4.23
C GLU A 91 -3.60 23.77 3.75
N ILE A 92 -3.38 22.60 3.15
CA ILE A 92 -4.47 21.73 2.67
C ILE A 92 -4.29 20.36 3.29
N THR A 93 -5.31 19.85 3.98
CA THR A 93 -5.30 18.52 4.59
C THR A 93 -6.50 17.70 4.16
N HIS A 94 -6.22 16.50 3.65
CA HIS A 94 -7.19 15.44 3.40
C HIS A 94 -6.85 14.25 4.29
N ALA A 95 -7.86 13.73 5.00
CA ALA A 95 -7.71 12.56 5.86
C ALA A 95 -8.95 11.67 5.75
N ARG A 96 -8.73 10.36 5.61
CA ARG A 96 -9.75 9.33 5.73
C ARG A 96 -9.76 8.83 7.18
N PRO A 97 -10.91 8.37 7.68
CA PRO A 97 -10.93 7.60 8.92
C PRO A 97 -9.96 6.42 8.77
N GLN A 98 -9.10 6.21 9.77
CA GLN A 98 -8.05 5.19 9.70
C GLN A 98 -8.65 3.83 9.33
N PRO A 99 -8.13 3.15 8.30
CA PRO A 99 -8.48 1.77 8.06
C PRO A 99 -7.95 0.92 9.23
N ASN A 100 -8.75 -0.06 9.64
CA ASN A 100 -8.59 -0.98 10.77
C ASN A 100 -7.13 -1.32 11.15
N GLU A 101 -6.89 -1.65 12.42
CA GLU A 101 -5.62 -2.00 13.09
C GLU A 101 -4.73 -3.07 12.41
N LEU A 102 -5.15 -3.65 11.28
CA LEU A 102 -4.49 -4.74 10.56
C LEU A 102 -3.37 -4.28 9.61
N GLY A 103 -3.02 -2.99 9.59
CA GLY A 103 -2.00 -2.45 8.67
C GLY A 103 -1.01 -1.51 9.33
N GLU A 104 0.16 -1.40 8.72
CA GLU A 104 1.18 -0.42 9.07
C GLU A 104 0.91 0.89 8.33
N LEU A 105 1.26 2.00 8.99
CA LEU A 105 1.23 3.34 8.39
C LEU A 105 2.64 3.70 7.93
N ILE A 106 2.75 4.12 6.68
CA ILE A 106 4.02 4.54 6.08
C ILE A 106 3.95 6.05 5.89
N ASP A 107 4.71 6.78 6.70
CA ASP A 107 4.83 8.23 6.61
C ASP A 107 5.91 8.62 5.61
N ARG A 108 5.55 9.46 4.64
CA ARG A 108 6.47 10.04 3.67
C ARG A 108 6.35 11.55 3.66
N ARG A 109 7.50 12.21 3.70
CA ARG A 109 7.62 13.66 3.51
C ARG A 109 8.28 13.93 2.17
N VAL A 110 7.60 14.68 1.33
CA VAL A 110 8.08 15.10 0.02
C VAL A 110 8.29 16.61 0.08
N LYS A 111 9.53 17.04 -0.15
CA LYS A 111 9.82 18.47 -0.32
C LYS A 111 9.47 18.88 -1.75
N ILE A 112 8.78 20.01 -1.88
CA ILE A 112 8.49 20.61 -3.18
C ILE A 112 9.48 21.74 -3.39
N SER A 113 10.29 21.62 -4.44
CA SER A 113 11.27 22.62 -4.84
C SER A 113 11.13 22.96 -6.31
N ARG A 114 11.26 24.23 -6.65
CA ARG A 114 11.36 24.69 -8.04
C ARG A 114 12.74 25.30 -8.26
N GLY A 115 13.63 24.54 -8.88
CA GLY A 115 15.03 24.94 -9.03
C GLY A 115 15.74 24.95 -7.67
N ILE A 116 16.13 26.13 -7.18
CA ILE A 116 16.84 26.31 -5.91
C ILE A 116 15.87 26.64 -4.76
N ASP A 117 14.65 27.08 -5.08
CA ASP A 117 13.68 27.54 -4.07
C ASP A 117 12.84 26.39 -3.54
N GLU A 118 12.86 26.19 -2.22
CA GLU A 118 11.95 25.30 -1.49
C GLU A 118 10.60 26.00 -1.28
N LEU A 119 9.56 25.49 -1.94
CA LEU A 119 8.21 26.07 -1.94
C LEU A 119 7.35 25.53 -0.78
N GLY A 120 7.58 24.28 -0.36
CA GLY A 120 6.84 23.67 0.75
C GLY A 120 7.11 22.19 0.94
N GLU A 121 6.32 21.56 1.79
CA GLU A 121 6.38 20.14 2.10
C GLU A 121 4.99 19.48 2.01
N ILE A 122 4.99 18.22 1.57
CA ILE A 122 3.81 17.36 1.60
C ILE A 122 4.09 16.20 2.52
N HIS A 123 3.17 15.97 3.43
CA HIS A 123 3.10 14.79 4.26
C HIS A 123 2.06 13.83 3.71
N VAL A 124 2.49 12.68 3.18
CA VAL A 124 1.62 11.61 2.70
C VAL A 124 1.75 10.42 3.64
N VAL A 125 0.61 9.91 4.11
CA VAL A 125 0.53 8.72 4.95
C VAL A 125 -0.16 7.63 4.14
N TYR A 126 0.58 6.55 3.89
CA TYR A 126 0.07 5.37 3.21
C TYR A 126 -0.31 4.27 4.22
N THR A 127 -1.18 3.35 3.81
CA THR A 127 -1.54 2.18 4.61
C THR A 127 -1.25 0.88 3.87
N THR A 128 -0.78 -0.13 4.61
CA THR A 128 -0.69 -1.51 4.11
C THR A 128 -1.94 -2.34 4.43
N ALA A 129 -2.95 -1.76 5.11
CA ALA A 129 -4.15 -2.49 5.54
C ALA A 129 -4.90 -3.15 4.37
N ASN A 130 -4.96 -2.49 3.21
CA ASN A 130 -5.61 -3.04 2.01
C ASN A 130 -4.88 -4.30 1.50
N ILE A 131 -3.55 -4.34 1.61
CA ILE A 131 -2.72 -5.48 1.20
C ILE A 131 -2.93 -6.63 2.16
N GLU A 132 -2.82 -6.38 3.46
CA GLU A 132 -3.00 -7.39 4.51
C GLU A 132 -4.43 -7.97 4.50
N GLN A 133 -5.44 -7.14 4.25
CA GLN A 133 -6.82 -7.60 4.10
C GLN A 133 -7.00 -8.53 2.89
N ARG A 134 -6.41 -8.20 1.73
CA ARG A 134 -6.45 -9.06 0.53
C ARG A 134 -5.71 -10.37 0.76
N LEU A 135 -4.54 -10.34 1.39
CA LEU A 135 -3.78 -11.54 1.75
C LEU A 135 -4.57 -12.44 2.72
N ALA A 136 -5.22 -11.86 3.73
CA ALA A 136 -6.06 -12.59 4.66
C ALA A 136 -7.27 -13.25 3.96
N GLN A 137 -7.90 -12.56 3.01
CA GLN A 137 -8.98 -13.12 2.18
C GLN A 137 -8.46 -14.27 1.32
N SER A 138 -7.36 -14.09 0.59
CA SER A 138 -6.76 -15.16 -0.23
C SER A 138 -6.34 -16.37 0.60
N ARG A 139 -5.81 -16.15 1.82
CA ARG A 139 -5.50 -17.24 2.76
C ARG A 139 -6.76 -18.03 3.13
N ASN A 140 -7.85 -17.33 3.45
CA ASN A 140 -9.10 -17.98 3.83
C ASN A 140 -9.73 -18.76 2.67
N GLU A 141 -9.66 -18.23 1.44
CA GLU A 141 -10.12 -18.93 0.23
C GLU A 141 -9.32 -20.21 -0.03
N LEU A 142 -7.98 -20.15 0.08
CA LEU A 142 -7.12 -21.32 -0.09
C LEU A 142 -7.38 -22.40 0.98
N ILE A 143 -7.59 -21.99 2.23
CA ILE A 143 -7.97 -22.91 3.32
C ILE A 143 -9.32 -23.57 3.00
N LEU A 144 -10.33 -22.79 2.59
CA LEU A 144 -11.65 -23.30 2.23
C LEU A 144 -11.57 -24.31 1.08
N LEU A 145 -10.80 -24.01 0.04
CA LEU A 145 -10.59 -24.89 -1.11
C LEU A 145 -9.83 -26.18 -0.73
N SER A 146 -8.92 -26.11 0.25
CA SER A 146 -8.18 -27.28 0.73
C SER A 146 -8.99 -28.21 1.66
N LEU A 147 -10.09 -27.69 2.23
CA LEU A 147 -11.01 -28.42 3.12
C LEU A 147 -12.25 -28.97 2.38
N ALA A 148 -12.52 -28.51 1.16
CA ALA A 148 -13.60 -28.96 0.28
C ALA A 148 -13.15 -30.15 -0.59
#